data_AF-A0A3S4NWK0-F1
#
_entry.id   AF-A0A3S4NWK0-F1
#
_cell.length_a   1.000
_cell.length_b   1.000
_cell.length_c   1.000
_cell.angle_alpha   90.00
_cell.angle_beta   90.00
_cell.angle_gamma   90.00
#
_symmetry.space_group_name_H-M   'P 1'
#
loop_
_entity.id
_entity.type
_entity.pdbx_description
1 polymer ?
#
loop_
_entity_poly.entity_id
_entity_poly.type
_entity_poly.pdbx_seq_one_letter_code
_entity_poly.pdbx_strand_id
1 'polypeptide(L)' 'MVYPFRTKNKDLKKQLINRKIYCATYWPNVFEWCSEETNSYILAEEIIALPIDQRYSINDMRKILENV' A
#
# COMPACT_ATOMS: atom_id res chain seq x y z
N MET A 1 -7.13 10.76 -2.68
CA MET A 1 -5.98 10.56 -3.58
C MET A 1 -4.95 9.65 -2.91
N VAL A 2 -4.31 8.77 -3.68
CA VAL A 2 -3.34 7.78 -3.18
C VAL A 2 -2.03 7.87 -3.94
N TYR A 3 -0.93 7.47 -3.30
CA TYR A 3 0.37 7.30 -3.92
C TYR A 3 0.70 5.80 -4.01
N PRO A 4 0.91 5.22 -5.20
CA PRO A 4 1.22 3.81 -5.36
C PRO A 4 2.70 3.57 -5.00
N PHE A 5 2.96 3.18 -3.75
CA PHE A 5 4.30 2.82 -3.29
C PHE A 5 4.56 1.34 -3.52
N ARG A 6 5.59 1.00 -4.30
CA ARG A 6 5.95 -0.38 -4.62
C ARG A 6 7.08 -0.86 -3.70
N THR A 7 6.89 -1.99 -3.03
CA THR A 7 7.89 -2.62 -2.16
C THR A 7 7.78 -4.14 -2.19
N LYS A 8 8.90 -4.83 -1.94
CA LYS A 8 8.93 -6.29 -1.72
C LYS A 8 8.62 -6.68 -0.28
N ASN A 9 8.53 -5.71 0.64
CA ASN A 9 8.24 -5.95 2.04
C ASN A 9 6.74 -6.23 2.25
N LYS A 10 6.38 -7.52 2.30
CA LYS A 10 4.98 -7.98 2.49
C LYS A 10 4.38 -7.57 3.85
N ASP A 11 5.21 -7.33 4.86
CA ASP A 11 4.77 -6.95 6.20
C ASP A 11 4.48 -5.45 6.34
N LEU A 12 4.98 -4.61 5.42
CA LEU A 12 4.90 -3.16 5.54
C LEU A 12 3.45 -2.67 5.70
N LYS A 13 2.53 -3.21 4.91
CA LYS A 13 1.11 -2.85 5.01
C LYS A 13 0.52 -3.14 6.40
N LYS A 14 0.87 -4.29 6.99
CA LYS A 14 0.44 -4.66 8.34
C LYS A 14 1.04 -3.73 9.39
N GLN A 15 2.32 -3.38 9.25
CA GLN A 15 3.00 -2.42 10.12
C GLN A 15 2.36 -1.02 10.06
N LEU A 16 2.03 -0.54 8.86
CA LEU A 16 1.32 0.73 8.66
C LEU A 16 -0.06 0.74 9.34
N ILE A 17 -0.86 -0.32 9.16
CA ILE A 17 -2.18 -0.46 9.81
C ILE A 17 -2.04 -0.42 11.34
N ASN A 18 -1.05 -1.12 11.92
CA ASN A 18 -0.79 -1.10 13.36
C ASN A 18 -0.46 0.31 13.88
N ARG A 19 0.09 1.18 13.02
CA ARG A 19 0.39 2.60 13.33
C ARG A 19 -0.75 3.55 12.97
N LYS A 20 -1.94 3.01 12.65
CA LYS A 20 -3.14 3.73 12.21
C LYS A 20 -2.95 4.46 10.88
N ILE A 21 -2.14 3.91 9.98
CA ILE A 21 -2.00 4.34 8.59
C ILE A 21 -2.69 3.30 7.71
N TYR A 22 -3.94 3.56 7.36
CA TYR A 22 -4.78 2.62 6.62
C TYR A 22 -4.55 2.74 5.12
N CYS A 23 -4.19 1.63 4.48
CA CYS A 23 -3.93 1.56 3.04
C CYS A 23 -4.95 0.63 2.38
N ALA A 24 -5.58 1.08 1.28
CA ALA A 24 -6.54 0.27 0.54
C ALA A 24 -5.86 -0.94 -0.13
N THR A 25 -6.62 -2.02 -0.35
CA THR A 25 -6.24 -3.09 -1.29
C THR A 25 -7.03 -2.86 -2.57
N TYR A 26 -6.34 -2.73 -3.70
CA TYR A 26 -7.00 -2.67 -5.00
C TYR A 26 -6.88 -4.01 -5.74
N TRP A 27 -7.89 -4.33 -6.53
CA TRP A 27 -7.96 -5.53 -7.36
C TRP A 27 -7.67 -6.85 -6.62
N PRO A 28 -8.32 -7.14 -5.48
CA PRO A 28 -8.08 -8.38 -4.73
C PRO A 28 -8.37 -9.64 -5.58
N ASN A 29 -9.27 -9.53 -6.55
CA ASN A 29 -9.60 -10.58 -7.51
C ASN A 29 -8.41 -11.01 -8.40
N VAL A 30 -7.37 -10.17 -8.56
CA VAL A 30 -6.18 -10.53 -9.34
C VAL A 30 -5.45 -11.72 -8.73
N PHE A 31 -5.49 -11.87 -7.40
CA PHE A 31 -4.89 -13.00 -6.70
C PHE A 31 -5.61 -14.33 -6.99
N GLU A 32 -6.87 -14.28 -7.43
CA GLU A 32 -7.64 -15.46 -7.85
C GLU A 32 -7.54 -15.71 -9.36
N TRP A 33 -7.43 -14.65 -10.16
CA TRP A 33 -7.50 -14.74 -11.62
C TRP A 33 -6.15 -14.98 -12.31
N CYS A 34 -5.04 -14.65 -11.64
CA CYS A 34 -3.72 -14.66 -12.24
C CYS A 34 -2.77 -15.58 -11.48
N SER A 35 -1.83 -16.20 -12.21
CA SER A 35 -0.72 -16.95 -11.59
C SER A 35 0.25 -16.00 -10.89
N GLU A 36 0.93 -16.50 -9.85
CA GLU A 36 1.82 -15.69 -9.01
C GLU A 36 3.00 -15.09 -9.79
N GLU A 37 3.41 -15.71 -10.90
CA GLU A 37 4.51 -15.26 -11.75
C GLU A 37 4.11 -14.14 -12.71
N THR A 38 2.82 -13.82 -12.79
CA THR A 38 2.34 -12.76 -13.68
C THR A 38 2.64 -11.37 -13.11
N ASN A 39 2.97 -10.43 -13.99
CA ASN A 39 3.22 -9.05 -13.60
C ASN A 39 2.03 -8.44 -12.83
N SER A 40 0.79 -8.77 -13.20
CA SER A 40 -0.40 -8.27 -12.52
C SER A 40 -0.47 -8.74 -11.07
N TYR A 41 -0.21 -10.03 -10.81
CA TYR A 41 -0.18 -10.59 -9.47
C TYR A 41 0.92 -9.92 -8.63
N ILE A 42 2.14 -9.87 -9.18
CA ILE A 42 3.29 -9.27 -8.51
C ILE A 42 3.03 -7.80 -8.17
N LEU A 43 2.48 -7.02 -9.11
CA LEU A 43 2.18 -5.61 -8.86
C LEU A 43 1.05 -5.42 -7.85
N ALA A 44 0.00 -6.26 -7.90
CA ALA A 44 -1.08 -6.20 -6.91
C ALA A 44 -0.59 -6.54 -5.50
N GLU A 45 0.40 -7.44 -5.37
CA GLU A 45 1.03 -7.80 -4.11
C GLU A 45 1.98 -6.71 -3.58
N GLU A 46 2.83 -6.15 -4.46
CA GLU A 46 3.91 -5.24 -4.08
C GLU A 46 3.46 -3.77 -3.91
N ILE A 47 2.31 -3.37 -4.46
CA ILE A 47 1.82 -1.98 -4.39
C ILE A 47 0.99 -1.73 -3.14
N ILE A 48 1.43 -0.75 -2.35
CA ILE A 48 0.71 -0.19 -1.22
C ILE A 48 0.18 1.19 -1.62
N ALA A 49 -1.14 1.36 -1.55
CA ALA A 49 -1.79 2.64 -1.83
C ALA A 49 -1.70 3.58 -0.62
N LEU A 50 -0.58 4.30 -0.50
CA LEU A 50 -0.37 5.25 0.60
C LEU A 50 -1.37 6.40 0.52
N PRO A 51 -2.03 6.77 1.63
CA PRO A 51 -3.01 7.84 1.61
C PRO A 51 -2.32 9.20 1.59
N ILE A 52 -2.58 10.00 0.56
CA ILE A 52 -2.01 11.34 0.36
C ILE A 52 -3.09 12.35 -0.05
N ASP A 53 -4.31 12.15 0.42
CA ASP A 53 -5.43 13.02 0.08
C ASP A 53 -5.44 14.32 0.90
N GLN A 54 -6.26 15.28 0.48
CA GLN A 54 -6.31 16.62 1.04
C GLN A 54 -6.68 16.71 2.53
N ARG A 55 -7.11 15.61 3.17
CA ARG A 55 -7.41 15.56 4.60
C ARG A 55 -6.16 15.43 5.47
N TYR A 56 -5.00 15.12 4.88
CA TYR A 56 -3.77 14.87 5.62
C TYR A 56 -2.95 16.15 5.80
N SER A 57 -2.50 16.37 7.03
CA SER A 57 -1.59 17.47 7.36
C SER A 57 -0.13 17.12 7.06
N ILE A 58 0.76 18.12 7.15
CA ILE A 58 2.21 17.89 7.05
C ILE A 58 2.73 16.92 8.12
N ASN A 59 2.12 16.90 9.32
CA ASN A 59 2.51 15.99 10.38
C ASN A 59 2.08 14.55 10.05
N ASP A 60 0.91 14.37 9.44
CA ASP A 60 0.48 13.05 8.97
C ASP A 60 1.39 12.54 7.85
N MET A 61 1.79 13.42 6.91
CA MET A 61 2.75 13.08 5.85
C MET A 61 4.11 12.66 6.41
N ARG A 62 4.64 13.39 7.41
CA ARG A 62 5.88 13.01 8.10
C ARG A 62 5.75 11.65 8.79
N LYS A 63 4.64 11.43 9.49
CA LYS A 63 4.34 10.14 10.11
C LYS A 63 4.32 9.02 9.07
N ILE A 64 3.77 9.23 7.88
CA ILE A 64 3.83 8.21 6.83
C ILE A 64 5.29 7.95 6.44
N LEU A 65 6.08 8.99 6.14
CA LEU A 65 7.48 8.84 5.74
C LEU A 65 8.37 8.13 6.76
N GLU A 66 8.14 8.33 8.06
CA GLU A 66 8.90 7.66 9.13
C GLU A 66 8.61 6.15 9.23
N ASN A 67 7.57 5.66 8.56
CA ASN A 67 7.07 4.30 8.72
C ASN A 67 7.00 3.49 7.42
N VAL A 68 7.45 4.07 6.30
CA VAL A 68 7.48 3.45 4.96
C VAL A 68 8.90 3.01 4.60
#